data_AF-A0A375A8I3-F1
#
_entry.id   AF-A0A375A8I3-F1
#
_cell.length_a   1.000
_cell.length_b   1.000
_cell.length_c   1.000
_cell.angle_alpha   90.00
_cell.angle_beta   90.00
_cell.angle_gamma   90.00
#
_symmetry.space_group_name_H-M   'P 1'
#
loop_
_entity.id
_entity.type
_entity.pdbx_description
1 polymer ?
#
loop_
_entity_poly.entity_id
_entity_poly.type
_entity_poly.pdbx_seq_one_letter_code
_entity_poly.pdbx_strand_id
1 'polypeptide(L)'
;MNGVFGGLCSGAPWRDLPERYGHWKTLYNRFNRWSKAGVMNSVFNKLLQILDECALIDWDVIALDGSNVRALKAAAGAKKTSR
;
A
#
# COMPACT_ATOMS: atom_id res chain seq x y z
N MET A 1 -3.86 -3.16 -12.03
CA MET A 1 -3.89 -2.19 -10.92
C MET A 1 -4.29 -2.84 -9.59
N ASN A 2 -5.24 -3.77 -9.63
CA ASN A 2 -5.92 -4.34 -8.46
C ASN A 2 -5.03 -5.00 -7.41
N GLY A 3 -3.86 -5.55 -7.77
CA GLY A 3 -2.99 -6.22 -6.79
C GLY A 3 -2.30 -5.30 -5.79
N VAL A 4 -2.00 -4.04 -6.16
CA VAL A 4 -1.40 -3.06 -5.23
C VAL A 4 -2.47 -2.63 -4.21
N PHE A 5 -3.65 -2.23 -4.70
CA PHE A 5 -4.76 -1.84 -3.82
C PHE A 5 -5.31 -3.02 -3.01
N GLY A 6 -5.34 -4.24 -3.56
CA GLY A 6 -5.72 -5.45 -2.82
C GLY A 6 -4.82 -5.70 -1.60
N GLY A 7 -3.50 -5.52 -1.73
CA GLY A 7 -2.58 -5.57 -0.60
C GLY A 7 -2.78 -4.45 0.40
N LEU A 8 -2.95 -3.21 -0.08
CA LEU A 8 -3.11 -2.05 0.79
C LEU A 8 -4.43 -2.07 1.58
N CYS A 9 -5.54 -2.47 0.95
CA CYS A 9 -6.86 -2.50 1.60
C CYS A 9 -7.03 -3.68 2.55
N SER A 10 -6.41 -4.83 2.27
CA SER A 10 -6.52 -6.02 3.14
C SER A 10 -5.50 -6.04 4.28
N GLY A 11 -4.38 -5.31 4.14
CA GLY A 11 -3.24 -5.43 5.04
C GLY A 11 -2.53 -6.78 4.97
N ALA A 12 -2.91 -7.66 4.03
CA ALA A 12 -2.31 -8.97 3.89
C ALA A 12 -0.83 -8.85 3.49
N PRO A 13 0.05 -9.73 4.00
CA PRO A 13 1.41 -9.81 3.51
C PRO A 13 1.43 -10.01 1.99
N TRP A 14 2.32 -9.31 1.28
CA TRP A 14 2.37 -9.36 -0.19
C TRP A 14 2.43 -10.78 -0.76
N ARG A 15 3.09 -11.70 -0.04
CA ARG A 15 3.26 -13.12 -0.41
C ARG A 15 1.97 -13.91 -0.35
N ASP A 16 1.02 -13.47 0.46
CA ASP A 16 -0.25 -14.15 0.70
C ASP A 16 -1.36 -13.59 -0.20
N LEU A 17 -1.00 -12.67 -1.12
CA LEU A 17 -1.94 -12.15 -2.09
C LEU A 17 -2.39 -13.25 -3.07
N PRO A 18 -3.69 -13.30 -3.39
CA PRO A 18 -4.22 -14.25 -4.36
C PRO A 18 -3.48 -14.21 -5.70
N GLU A 19 -3.20 -15.39 -6.25
CA GLU A 19 -2.43 -15.55 -7.49
C GLU A 19 -3.04 -14.82 -8.69
N ARG A 20 -4.35 -14.59 -8.68
CA ARG A 20 -5.05 -13.75 -9.68
C ARG A 20 -4.45 -12.35 -9.85
N TYR A 21 -3.72 -11.84 -8.85
CA TYR A 21 -3.04 -10.55 -8.93
C TYR A 21 -1.63 -10.62 -9.54
N GLY A 22 -1.14 -11.82 -9.83
CA GLY A 22 0.19 -12.09 -10.33
C GLY A 22 1.22 -12.24 -9.22
N HIS A 23 2.47 -12.51 -9.61
CA HIS A 23 3.55 -12.81 -8.68
C HIS A 23 3.81 -11.66 -7.70
N TRP A 24 3.81 -11.95 -6.39
CA TRP A 24 3.89 -10.94 -5.32
C TRP A 24 5.05 -9.95 -5.45
N LYS A 25 6.24 -10.40 -5.89
CA LYS A 25 7.40 -9.51 -6.13
C LYS A 25 7.10 -8.43 -7.16
N THR A 26 6.35 -8.74 -8.21
CA THR A 26 5.97 -7.79 -9.26
C THR A 26 5.05 -6.72 -8.69
N LEU A 27 4.10 -7.12 -7.84
CA LEU A 27 3.20 -6.20 -7.13
C LEU A 27 3.97 -5.29 -6.16
N TYR A 28 4.82 -5.87 -5.31
CA TYR A 28 5.64 -5.12 -4.38
C TYR A 28 6.59 -4.14 -5.10
N ASN A 29 7.26 -4.58 -6.17
CA ASN A 29 8.17 -3.72 -6.93
C ASN A 29 7.43 -2.56 -7.60
N ARG A 30 6.20 -2.80 -8.07
CA ARG A 30 5.34 -1.74 -8.61
C ARG A 30 4.94 -0.75 -7.53
N PHE A 31 4.45 -1.24 -6.40
CA PHE A 31 4.10 -0.41 -5.24
C PHE A 31 5.28 0.46 -4.81
N ASN A 32 6.46 -0.14 -4.63
CA ASN A 32 7.68 0.57 -4.21
C ASN A 32 8.09 1.64 -5.24
N ARG A 33 7.99 1.35 -6.54
CA ARG A 33 8.28 2.33 -7.61
C ARG A 33 7.31 3.51 -7.56
N TRP A 34 6.02 3.24 -7.38
CA TRP A 34 4.98 4.27 -7.29
C TRP A 34 5.11 5.13 -6.03
N SER A 35 5.39 4.50 -4.89
CA SER A 35 5.65 5.19 -3.64
C SER A 35 6.84 6.15 -3.79
N LYS A 36 7.96 5.69 -4.34
CA LYS A 36 9.14 6.54 -4.62
C LYS A 36 8.86 7.65 -5.63
N ALA A 37 8.01 7.39 -6.61
CA ALA A 37 7.62 8.38 -7.62
C ALA A 37 6.52 9.35 -7.14
N GLY A 38 6.06 9.24 -5.89
CA GLY A 38 4.99 10.10 -5.34
C GLY A 38 3.59 9.79 -5.85
N VAL A 39 3.40 8.75 -6.66
CA VAL A 39 2.11 8.40 -7.28
C VAL A 39 1.05 8.12 -6.21
N MET A 40 1.42 7.48 -5.10
CA MET A 40 0.49 7.21 -4.00
C MET A 40 -0.04 8.52 -3.38
N ASN A 41 0.82 9.52 -3.22
CA ASN A 41 0.42 10.84 -2.71
C ASN A 41 -0.49 11.56 -3.71
N SER A 42 -0.19 11.48 -5.01
CA SER A 42 -1.04 12.06 -6.05
C SER A 42 -2.44 11.44 -6.06
N VAL A 43 -2.54 10.11 -5.93
CA VAL A 43 -3.82 9.41 -5.84
C VAL A 43 -4.58 9.85 -4.59
N PHE A 44 -3.91 9.86 -3.43
CA PHE A 44 -4.52 10.28 -2.17
C PHE A 44 -5.08 11.71 -2.23
N ASN A 45 -4.28 12.67 -2.69
CA ASN A 45 -4.70 14.06 -2.82
C ASN A 45 -5.86 14.22 -3.81
N LYS A 46 -5.87 13.45 -4.91
CA LYS A 46 -6.98 13.51 -5.86
C LYS A 46 -8.27 12.95 -5.28
N LEU A 47 -8.18 11.88 -4.47
CA LEU A 47 -9.34 11.34 -3.75
C LEU A 47 -9.85 12.33 -2.71
N LEU A 48 -8.97 12.97 -1.95
CA LEU A 48 -9.35 14.03 -1.00
C LEU A 48 -10.10 15.15 -1.72
N GLN A 49 -9.58 15.63 -2.86
CA GLN A 49 -10.24 16.67 -3.63
C GLN A 49 -11.65 16.25 -4.08
N ILE A 50 -11.83 15.02 -4.56
CA ILE A 50 -13.14 14.52 -5.00
C ILE A 50 -14.12 14.45 -3.81
N LEU A 51 -13.65 13.97 -2.65
CA LEU A 51 -14.49 13.87 -1.46
C LEU A 51 -14.87 15.26 -0.92
N ASP A 52 -13.95 16.23 -0.97
CA ASP A 52 -14.20 17.63 -0.64
C ASP A 52 -15.25 18.26 -1.57
N GLU A 53 -15.10 18.08 -2.89
CA GLU A 53 -16.07 18.54 -3.90
C GLU A 53 -17.46 17.93 -3.70
N CYS A 54 -17.53 16.71 -3.16
CA CYS A 54 -18.79 16.04 -2.83
C CYS A 54 -19.32 16.37 -1.42
N ALA A 55 -18.68 17.27 -0.66
CA ALA A 55 -19.01 17.58 0.74
C ALA A 55 -19.04 16.34 1.65
N LEU A 56 -18.17 15.37 1.38
CA LEU A 56 -18.02 14.12 2.15
C LEU A 56 -16.88 14.19 3.17
N ILE A 57 -16.18 15.33 3.27
CA ILE A 57 -15.15 15.60 4.27
C ILE A 57 -15.64 16.75 5.16
N ASP A 58 -15.69 16.50 6.46
CA ASP A 58 -15.76 17.55 7.47
C ASP A 58 -14.32 17.88 7.92
N TRP A 59 -13.81 19.03 7.50
CA TRP A 59 -12.46 19.46 7.81
C TRP A 59 -12.27 19.87 9.28
N ASP A 60 -13.35 20.19 10.00
CA ASP A 60 -13.30 20.56 11.41
C ASP A 60 -13.16 19.32 12.31
N VAL A 61 -13.47 18.12 11.79
CA VAL A 61 -13.45 16.85 12.51
C VAL A 61 -12.60 15.80 11.80
N ILE A 62 -11.35 16.15 11.47
CA ILE A 62 -10.37 15.19 10.93
C ILE A 62 -9.55 14.58 12.06
N ALA A 63 -9.64 13.25 12.19
CA ALA A 63 -8.72 12.46 12.99
C ALA A 63 -7.79 11.67 12.07
N LEU A 64 -6.48 11.95 12.14
CA LEU A 64 -5.46 11.15 11.49
C LEU A 64 -4.97 10.09 12.48
N ASP A 65 -5.31 8.82 12.23
CA ASP A 65 -4.72 7.69 12.94
C ASP A 65 -3.76 6.91 12.04
N GLY A 66 -2.75 6.31 12.66
CA GLY A 66 -1.73 5.54 11.96
C GLY A 66 -1.10 4.54 12.91
N SER A 67 -1.02 3.28 12.46
CA SER A 67 -0.33 2.23 13.20
C SER A 67 0.95 1.83 12.46
N ASN A 68 2.09 1.96 13.13
CA ASN A 68 3.36 1.45 12.62
C ASN A 68 3.73 0.17 13.36
N VAL A 69 3.70 -0.96 12.64
CA VAL A 69 4.17 -2.25 13.17
C VAL A 69 5.59 -2.46 12.68
N ARG A 70 6.57 -2.43 13.60
CA ARG A 70 7.95 -2.80 13.28
C ARG A 70 7.99 -4.29 12.93
N ALA A 71 8.55 -4.60 11.77
CA ALA A 71 8.82 -5.99 11.41
C ALA A 71 9.93 -6.57 12.31
N LEU A 72 9.71 -7.77 12.88
CA LEU A 72 10.77 -8.48 13.59
C LEU A 72 11.92 -8.84 12.63
N LYS A 73 13.14 -9.00 13.17
CA LYS A 73 14.32 -9.43 12.39
C LYS A 73 14.07 -10.69 11.55
N ALA A 74 13.23 -11.61 12.03
CA ALA A 74 12.83 -12.83 11.34
C ALA A 74 12.01 -12.58 10.05
N ALA A 75 11.37 -11.41 9.90
CA ALA A 75 10.57 -11.06 8.73
C ALA A 75 11.42 -10.76 7.47
N ALA A 76 12.73 -10.53 7.62
CA ALA A 76 13.64 -10.29 6.49
C ALA A 76 13.77 -11.51 5.55
N GLY A 77 13.32 -12.69 5.98
CA GLY A 77 13.42 -13.94 5.22
C GLY A 77 14.80 -14.59 5.31
N ALA A 78 14.89 -15.85 4.91
CA ALA A 78 16.13 -16.61 4.93
C ALA A 78 17.17 -16.06 3.93
N LYS A 79 18.46 -16.18 4.28
CA LYS A 79 19.58 -15.86 3.39
C LYS A 79 19.46 -16.68 2.11
N LYS A 80 19.54 -16.02 0.94
CA LYS A 80 19.60 -16.74 -0.34
C LYS A 80 20.97 -17.39 -0.48
N THR A 81 20.99 -18.72 -0.60
CA THR A 81 22.19 -19.46 -1.02
C THR A 81 22.32 -19.29 -2.54
N SER A 82 23.41 -18.68 -3.01
CA SER A 82 23.80 -18.77 -4.42
C SER A 82 24.32 -20.18 -4.67
N ARG A 83 23.77 -20.86 -5.69
CA ARG A 83 24.37 -22.06 -6.26
C ARG A 83 25.44 -21.65 -7.26
#